data_AF-A0A9D2VJ53-F1
#
_entry.id   AF-A0A9D2VJ53-F1
#
_cell.length_a   1.000
_cell.length_b   1.000
_cell.length_c   1.000
_cell.angle_alpha   90.00
_cell.angle_beta   90.00
_cell.angle_gamma   90.00
#
_symmetry.space_group_name_H-M   'P 1'
#
loop_
_entity.id
_entity.type
_entity.pdbx_description
1 polymer ?
#
loop_
_entity_poly.entity_id
_entity_poly.type
_entity_poly.pdbx_seq_one_letter_code
_entity_poly.pdbx_strand_id
1 'polypeptide(L)'
;MDVPADTLKETFAAYDASVAAGEDAEFGKKLFLNSLSAPYYAMKHFPYRYKTHGGMKVATDSQLTDKDGTPIPNVYCCGSTVADSGSDLAPNAGSGLVTGKAVVAALKA
;
A
#
# COMPACT_ATOMS: atom_id res chain seq x y z
N MET A 1 0.63 16.80 23.13
CA MET A 1 -0.46 16.31 22.27
C MET A 1 -1.66 17.25 22.30
N ASP A 2 -1.85 18.06 23.34
CA ASP A 2 -2.95 19.04 23.47
C ASP A 2 -4.33 18.43 23.20
N VAL A 3 -4.49 17.17 23.60
CA VAL A 3 -5.76 16.42 23.54
C VAL A 3 -6.46 16.59 24.89
N PRO A 4 -7.73 17.02 24.93
CA PRO A 4 -8.49 17.12 26.17
C PRO A 4 -8.59 15.75 26.88
N ALA A 5 -8.14 15.70 28.14
CA ALA A 5 -8.01 14.45 28.88
C ALA A 5 -9.36 13.75 29.11
N ASP A 6 -10.41 14.51 29.42
CA ASP A 6 -11.72 13.92 29.74
C ASP A 6 -12.41 13.36 28.49
N THR A 7 -12.36 14.10 27.37
CA THR A 7 -12.84 13.59 26.07
C THR A 7 -12.08 12.32 25.63
N LEU A 8 -10.77 12.24 25.90
CA LEU A 8 -9.99 11.04 25.59
C LEU A 8 -10.44 9.83 26.43
N LYS A 9 -10.75 10.02 27.72
CA LYS A 9 -11.29 8.95 28.57
C LYS A 9 -12.66 8.47 28.09
N GLU A 10 -13.53 9.40 27.71
CA GLU A 10 -14.85 9.07 27.13
C GLU A 10 -14.69 8.26 25.85
N THR A 11 -13.74 8.63 24.99
CA THR A 11 -13.42 7.87 23.76
C THR A 11 -12.96 6.44 24.09
N PHE A 12 -12.11 6.27 25.12
CA PHE A 12 -11.66 4.95 25.56
C PHE A 12 -12.83 4.11 26.08
N ALA A 13 -13.70 4.70 26.91
CA ALA A 13 -14.86 4.00 27.45
C ALA A 13 -15.85 3.57 26.36
N ALA A 14 -16.12 4.43 25.38
CA ALA A 14 -16.95 4.11 24.23
C ALA A 14 -16.34 2.98 23.39
N TYR A 15 -15.03 3.05 23.13
CA TYR A 15 -14.32 2.02 22.38
C TYR A 15 -14.31 0.67 23.11
N ASP A 16 -14.09 0.67 24.42
CA ASP A 16 -14.14 -0.55 25.24
C ASP A 16 -15.55 -1.18 25.25
N ALA A 17 -16.60 -0.36 25.20
CA ALA A 17 -17.98 -0.87 25.03
C ALA A 17 -18.18 -1.52 23.65
N SER A 18 -17.62 -0.93 22.58
CA SER A 18 -17.62 -1.56 21.24
C SER A 18 -16.85 -2.88 21.24
N VAL A 19 -15.70 -2.95 21.91
CA VAL A 19 -14.92 -4.19 22.08
C VAL A 19 -15.74 -5.25 22.82
N ALA A 20 -16.40 -4.89 23.93
CA ALA A 20 -17.24 -5.81 24.69
C ALA A 20 -18.46 -6.30 23.91
N ALA A 21 -19.05 -5.45 23.07
CA ALA A 21 -20.13 -5.81 22.16
C ALA A 21 -19.66 -6.66 20.96
N GLY A 22 -18.36 -6.64 20.64
CA GLY A 22 -17.79 -7.29 19.46
C GLY A 22 -18.05 -6.54 18.15
N GLU A 23 -18.54 -5.30 18.21
CA GLU A 23 -18.87 -4.49 17.05
C GLU A 23 -18.57 -3.00 17.29
N ASP A 24 -17.90 -2.36 16.34
CA ASP A 24 -17.79 -0.91 16.23
C ASP A 24 -18.87 -0.39 15.27
N ALA A 25 -20.02 -0.01 15.82
CA ALA A 25 -21.15 0.50 15.06
C ALA A 25 -20.94 1.93 14.53
N GLU A 26 -20.00 2.69 15.10
CA GLU A 26 -19.78 4.09 14.75
C GLU A 26 -18.93 4.23 13.48
N PHE A 27 -17.81 3.49 13.41
CA PHE A 27 -16.87 3.57 12.30
C PHE A 27 -16.72 2.28 11.50
N GLY A 28 -17.36 1.19 11.94
CA GLY A 28 -17.37 -0.08 11.22
C GLY A 28 -16.05 -0.84 11.26
N LYS A 29 -15.20 -0.62 12.27
CA LYS A 29 -13.92 -1.33 12.41
C LYS A 29 -14.13 -2.84 12.56
N LYS A 30 -13.63 -3.61 11.59
CA LYS A 30 -13.77 -5.08 11.55
C LYS A 30 -12.55 -5.86 12.05
N LEU A 31 -11.37 -5.23 12.06
CA LEU A 31 -10.11 -5.88 12.43
C LEU A 31 -9.51 -5.20 13.65
N PHE A 32 -8.90 -5.99 14.53
CA PHE A 32 -8.21 -5.52 15.73
C PHE A 32 -9.11 -4.70 16.68
N LEU A 33 -10.36 -5.12 16.86
CA LEU A 33 -11.28 -4.54 17.84
C LEU A 33 -10.92 -5.07 19.23
N ASN A 34 -9.93 -4.46 19.88
CA ASN A 34 -9.40 -4.89 21.17
C ASN A 34 -9.11 -3.69 22.07
N SER A 35 -9.39 -3.80 23.37
CA SER A 35 -9.07 -2.80 24.37
C SER A 35 -7.56 -2.57 24.53
N LEU A 36 -7.18 -1.37 24.94
CA LEU A 36 -5.78 -0.99 25.22
C LEU A 36 -5.46 -1.09 26.71
N SER A 37 -4.25 -1.55 27.04
CA SER A 37 -3.71 -1.54 28.41
C SER A 37 -2.55 -0.56 28.55
N ALA A 38 -2.36 -0.07 29.78
CA ALA A 38 -1.23 0.79 30.11
C ALA A 38 0.12 0.03 30.04
N PRO A 39 1.24 0.73 29.78
CA PRO A 39 1.37 2.18 29.54
C PRO A 39 0.86 2.59 28.16
N TYR A 40 0.18 3.74 28.10
CA TYR A 40 -0.36 4.29 26.86
C TYR A 40 0.67 5.15 26.14
N TYR A 41 0.69 5.07 24.82
CA TYR A 41 1.55 5.86 23.94
C TYR A 41 0.72 6.58 22.88
N ALA A 42 1.16 7.77 22.48
CA ALA A 42 0.52 8.55 21.45
C ALA A 42 1.55 9.11 20.46
N MET A 43 1.19 9.12 19.18
CA MET A 43 1.98 9.72 18.11
C MET A 43 1.08 10.65 17.29
N LYS A 44 1.59 11.84 16.97
CA LYS A 44 0.89 12.75 16.05
C LYS A 44 1.15 12.31 14.61
N HIS A 45 0.12 11.79 13.95
CA HIS A 45 0.18 11.40 12.56
C HIS A 45 -0.28 12.53 11.63
N PHE A 46 0.36 12.62 10.48
CA PHE A 46 -0.03 13.51 9.39
C PHE A 46 -0.03 12.73 8.07
N PRO A 47 -0.90 13.06 7.11
CA PRO A 47 -0.81 12.52 5.77
C PRO A 47 0.56 12.86 5.16
N TYR A 48 1.23 11.86 4.59
CA TYR A 48 2.47 12.04 3.86
C TYR A 48 2.38 11.38 2.48
N ARG A 49 3.10 11.93 1.51
CA ARG A 49 3.17 11.34 0.16
C ARG A 49 3.89 10.01 0.25
N TYR A 50 3.17 8.93 -0.04
CA TYR A 50 3.69 7.57 0.06
C TYR A 50 4.15 7.01 -1.28
N LYS A 51 3.28 7.04 -2.30
CA LYS A 51 3.52 6.40 -3.60
C LYS A 51 2.82 7.12 -4.75
N THR A 52 3.35 6.98 -5.96
CA THR A 52 2.70 7.34 -7.23
C THR A 52 2.08 6.11 -7.91
N HIS A 53 0.85 6.25 -8.42
CA HIS A 53 0.21 5.22 -9.26
C HIS A 53 0.65 5.32 -10.73
N GLY A 54 1.05 6.52 -11.18
CA GLY A 54 1.61 6.70 -12.52
C GLY A 54 2.99 6.07 -12.67
N GLY A 55 3.48 6.04 -13.90
CA GLY A 55 4.79 5.50 -14.24
C GLY A 55 4.92 5.25 -15.73
N MET A 56 5.93 4.47 -16.09
CA MET A 56 6.16 4.01 -17.46
C MET A 56 5.10 2.97 -17.87
N LYS A 57 4.58 3.10 -19.09
CA LYS A 57 3.70 2.09 -19.68
C LYS A 57 4.56 0.96 -20.24
N VAL A 58 4.15 -0.28 -19.99
CA VAL A 58 4.85 -1.47 -20.45
C VAL A 58 3.92 -2.40 -21.23
N ALA A 59 4.49 -3.19 -22.13
CA ALA A 59 3.85 -4.33 -22.75
C ALA A 59 3.73 -5.50 -21.75
N THR A 60 3.03 -6.56 -22.15
CA THR A 60 2.79 -7.74 -21.29
C THR A 60 4.07 -8.47 -20.86
N ASP A 61 5.14 -8.33 -21.62
CA ASP A 61 6.48 -8.87 -21.34
C ASP A 61 7.39 -7.86 -20.60
N SER A 62 6.83 -6.78 -20.07
CA SER A 62 7.52 -5.70 -19.36
C SER A 62 8.41 -4.79 -20.22
N GLN A 63 8.37 -4.88 -21.55
CA GLN A 63 9.06 -3.89 -22.40
C GLN A 63 8.41 -2.52 -22.26
N LEU A 64 9.23 -1.47 -22.12
CA LEU A 64 8.77 -0.08 -22.15
C LEU A 64 8.10 0.20 -23.50
N THR A 65 6.96 0.88 -23.50
CA THR A 65 6.32 1.32 -24.74
C THR A 65 6.47 2.81 -24.95
N ASP A 66 6.55 3.24 -26.21
CA ASP A 66 6.42 4.66 -26.56
C ASP A 66 4.97 5.17 -26.40
N LYS A 67 4.74 6.43 -26.83
CA LYS A 67 3.43 7.08 -26.76
C LYS A 67 2.33 6.40 -27.56
N ASP A 68 2.68 5.64 -28.59
CA ASP A 68 1.75 4.94 -29.47
C ASP A 68 1.53 3.48 -29.02
N GLY A 69 2.21 3.06 -27.95
CA GLY A 69 2.15 1.70 -27.43
C GLY A 69 3.14 0.74 -28.10
N THR A 70 4.07 1.24 -28.92
CA THR A 70 5.08 0.42 -29.59
C THR A 70 6.19 0.07 -28.59
N PRO A 71 6.54 -1.21 -28.40
CA PRO A 71 7.66 -1.62 -27.55
C PRO A 71 8.99 -1.02 -28.03
N ILE A 72 9.75 -0.47 -27.09
CA ILE A 72 11.10 0.05 -27.31
C ILE A 72 12.09 -1.11 -27.13
N PRO A 73 12.85 -1.48 -28.18
CA PRO A 73 13.72 -2.64 -28.13
C PRO A 73 14.74 -2.57 -26.98
N ASN A 74 14.88 -3.68 -26.27
CA ASN A 74 15.85 -3.88 -25.18
C ASN A 74 15.68 -2.95 -23.97
N VAL A 75 14.53 -2.30 -23.80
CA VAL A 75 14.23 -1.47 -22.62
C VAL A 75 13.06 -2.05 -21.86
N TYR A 76 13.27 -2.39 -20.59
CA TYR A 76 12.27 -3.01 -19.73
C TYR A 76 12.10 -2.20 -18.44
N CYS A 77 10.89 -2.22 -17.88
CA CYS A 77 10.58 -1.54 -16.62
C CYS A 77 9.83 -2.49 -15.68
N CYS A 78 10.09 -2.39 -14.38
CA CYS A 78 9.42 -3.20 -13.36
C CYS A 78 9.33 -2.44 -12.03
N GLY A 79 8.49 -2.94 -11.11
CA GLY A 79 8.29 -2.34 -9.81
C GLY A 79 7.66 -0.96 -9.89
N SER A 80 7.97 -0.09 -8.94
CA SER A 80 7.32 1.21 -8.77
C SER A 80 7.59 2.24 -9.89
N THR A 81 8.44 1.92 -10.87
CA THR A 81 8.61 2.77 -12.05
C THR A 81 7.53 2.54 -13.11
N VAL A 82 6.76 1.45 -13.00
CA VAL A 82 5.69 1.08 -13.96
C VAL A 82 4.35 1.65 -13.49
N ALA A 83 3.57 2.15 -14.45
CA ALA A 83 2.20 2.60 -14.21
C ALA A 83 1.36 1.45 -13.64
N ASP A 84 0.56 1.75 -12.62
CA ASP A 84 -0.29 0.78 -11.92
C ASP A 84 0.49 -0.43 -11.37
N SER A 85 1.80 -0.24 -11.10
CA SER A 85 2.57 -1.20 -10.32
C SER A 85 1.85 -1.46 -9.00
N GLY A 86 1.71 -2.73 -8.62
CA GLY A 86 0.91 -3.12 -7.44
C GLY A 86 1.29 -2.33 -6.18
N SER A 87 0.33 -2.11 -5.30
CA SER A 87 0.48 -1.24 -4.12
C SER A 87 1.49 -1.74 -3.09
N ASP A 88 1.88 -3.02 -3.17
CA ASP A 88 2.65 -3.70 -2.15
C ASP A 88 4.04 -4.15 -2.64
N LEU A 89 4.89 -4.51 -1.68
CA LEU A 89 6.24 -5.03 -1.95
C LEU A 89 6.22 -6.33 -2.77
N ALA A 90 5.27 -7.24 -2.50
CA ALA A 90 5.21 -8.54 -3.16
C ALA A 90 4.91 -8.43 -4.68
N PRO A 91 3.90 -7.68 -5.14
CA PRO A 91 3.70 -7.40 -6.57
C PRO A 91 4.92 -6.75 -7.24
N ASN A 92 5.58 -5.80 -6.56
CA ASN A 92 6.79 -5.17 -7.10
C ASN A 92 7.93 -6.19 -7.29
N ALA A 93 8.18 -7.06 -6.29
CA ALA A 93 9.16 -8.14 -6.40
C ALA A 93 8.78 -9.14 -7.51
N GLY A 94 7.51 -9.51 -7.59
CA GLY A 94 6.98 -10.39 -8.63
C GLY A 94 7.19 -9.83 -10.03
N SER A 95 6.95 -8.53 -10.22
CA SER A 95 7.20 -7.87 -11.51
C SER A 95 8.66 -7.96 -11.94
N GLY A 96 9.62 -7.76 -11.02
CA GLY A 96 11.05 -7.90 -11.33
C GLY A 96 11.43 -9.31 -11.79
N LEU A 97 10.85 -10.34 -11.17
CA LEU A 97 11.05 -11.73 -11.59
C LEU A 97 10.50 -11.99 -13.00
N VAL A 98 9.30 -11.48 -13.31
CA VAL A 98 8.67 -11.61 -14.63
C VAL A 98 9.51 -10.90 -15.69
N THR A 99 9.90 -9.66 -15.42
CA THR A 99 10.75 -8.87 -16.32
C THR A 99 12.09 -9.55 -16.56
N GLY A 100 12.75 -10.09 -15.53
CA GLY A 100 14.00 -10.83 -15.69
C GLY A 100 13.86 -12.05 -16.60
N LYS A 101 12.77 -12.80 -16.49
CA LYS A 101 12.48 -13.93 -17.39
C LYS A 101 12.26 -13.46 -18.84
N ALA A 102 11.56 -12.35 -19.04
CA ALA A 102 11.33 -11.77 -20.37
C ALA A 102 12.64 -11.34 -21.02
N VAL A 103 13.54 -10.68 -20.28
CA VAL A 103 14.87 -10.29 -20.75
C VAL A 103 15.69 -11.53 -21.17
N VAL A 104 15.70 -12.58 -20.35
CA VAL A 104 16.43 -13.82 -20.69
C VAL A 104 15.86 -14.49 -21.95
N ALA A 105 14.53 -14.47 -22.14
CA ALA A 105 13.91 -15.00 -23.34
C ALA A 105 14.29 -14.20 -24.59
N ALA A 106 14.27 -12.87 -24.51
CA ALA A 106 14.63 -11.97 -25.61
C ALA A 106 16.10 -12.13 -26.04
N LEU A 107 17.03 -12.34 -25.09
CA LEU A 107 18.46 -12.55 -25.39
C LEU A 107 18.77 -13.90 -26.06
N LYS A 108 17.82 -14.84 -26.06
CA LYS A 108 17.97 -16.17 -26.66
C LYS A 108 17.28 -16.31 -28.02
N ALA A 109 16.47 -15.34 -28.41
CA ALA A 109 15.78 -15.28 -29.70
C ALA A 109 16.72 -14.75 -30.79
#